data_AF-A0A6J7HWM7-F1
#
_entry.id   AF-A0A6J7HWM7-F1
#
_cell.length_a   1.000
_cell.length_b   1.000
_cell.length_c   1.000
_cell.angle_alpha   90.00
_cell.angle_beta   90.00
_cell.angle_gamma   90.00
#
_symmetry.space_group_name_H-M   'P 1'
#
loop_
_entity.id
_entity.type
_entity.pdbx_description
1 polymer ?
#
loop_
_entity_poly.entity_id
_entity_poly.type
_entity_poly.pdbx_seq_one_letter_code
_entity_poly.pdbx_strand_id
1 'polypeptide(L)'
;MIIVIGIIVLLALAGAFLLATARQRSKTDTGKLSRSTRRADASQPPEGFVDDSSSKVVAVKDEDDASVPMVSEDKSPVRYEPVDEEELGVTRRQFFNRGILTGLALGVGGFGAAALAFLWPSGSSGFGGKITVGSVADVEKAIEGKIPFYNASAKVYIVAYPKQDISKAAKVYPSTITSGMSQGYVALYQKCPHLGCRVPWCSTSQWFECPCHGSKYNRVGEKRGGPAPRGMDRFSLAVSGSSIVVDTGVVIQGPPIGTDTTGQGQEGAPCV
;
A
#
# COMPACT_ATOMS: atom_id res chain seq x y z
N MET A 1 5.82 13.21 16.15
CA MET A 1 4.84 14.33 16.15
C MET A 1 3.95 14.36 14.92
N ILE A 2 4.47 14.14 13.71
CA ILE A 2 3.67 14.14 12.46
C ILE A 2 2.50 13.12 12.49
N ILE A 3 2.74 11.93 13.06
CA ILE A 3 1.71 10.86 13.16
C ILE A 3 0.54 11.29 14.06
N VAL A 4 0.83 11.94 15.20
CA VAL A 4 -0.20 12.40 16.14
C VAL A 4 -1.04 13.51 15.52
N ILE A 5 -0.41 14.42 14.79
CA ILE A 5 -1.09 15.50 14.06
C ILE A 5 -2.01 14.91 12.97
N GLY A 6 -1.56 13.90 12.24
CA GLY A 6 -2.36 13.22 11.21
C GLY A 6 -3.63 12.57 11.79
N ILE A 7 -3.53 11.93 12.95
CA ILE A 7 -4.67 11.29 13.62
C ILE A 7 -5.68 12.34 14.10
N ILE A 8 -5.21 13.46 14.68
CA ILE A 8 -6.09 14.53 15.15
C ILE A 8 -6.86 15.17 13.99
N VAL A 9 -6.20 15.39 12.85
CA VAL A 9 -6.83 15.95 11.64
C VAL A 9 -7.89 14.99 11.08
N LEU A 10 -7.61 13.68 11.04
CA LEU A 10 -8.58 12.68 10.59
C LEU A 10 -9.81 12.61 11.50
N LEU A 11 -9.63 12.66 12.82
CA LEU A 11 -10.73 12.68 13.78
C LEU A 11 -11.56 13.96 13.67
N ALA A 12 -10.91 15.11 13.44
CA ALA A 12 -11.60 16.38 13.23
C ALA A 12 -12.43 16.38 11.93
N LEU A 13 -11.89 15.82 10.85
CA LEU A 13 -12.61 15.69 9.57
C LEU A 13 -13.79 14.71 9.67
N ALA A 14 -13.61 13.58 10.36
CA ALA A 14 -14.70 12.64 10.64
C ALA A 14 -15.81 13.27 11.49
N GLY A 15 -15.44 14.04 12.53
CA GLY A 15 -16.37 14.81 13.35
C GLY A 15 -17.12 15.87 12.54
N ALA A 16 -16.41 16.61 11.69
CA ALA A 16 -17.01 17.62 10.81
C ALA A 16 -17.98 17.01 9.79
N PHE A 17 -17.67 15.84 9.23
CA PHE A 17 -18.56 15.11 8.32
C PHE A 17 -19.82 14.61 9.03
N LEU A 18 -19.71 14.07 10.24
CA LEU A 18 -20.87 13.66 11.05
C LEU A 18 -21.75 14.88 11.43
N LEU A 19 -21.14 16.02 11.76
CA LEU A 19 -21.86 17.26 12.02
C LEU A 19 -22.54 17.83 10.77
N ALA A 20 -21.89 17.77 9.61
CA ALA A 20 -22.45 18.23 8.35
C ALA A 20 -23.66 17.39 7.92
N THR A 21 -23.55 16.07 8.03
CA THR A 21 -24.65 15.13 7.73
C THR A 21 -25.79 15.22 8.76
N ALA A 22 -25.49 15.53 10.02
CA ALA A 22 -26.50 15.82 11.04
C ALA A 22 -27.24 17.15 10.76
N ARG A 23 -26.53 18.20 10.32
CA ARG A 23 -27.11 19.51 9.99
C ARG A 23 -27.90 19.54 8.69
N GLN A 24 -27.56 18.70 7.72
CA GLN A 24 -28.31 18.58 6.46
C GLN A 24 -29.72 18.00 6.63
N ARG A 25 -30.08 17.49 7.82
CA ARG A 25 -31.45 16.99 8.11
C ARG A 25 -32.51 18.07 8.31
N SER A 26 -32.17 19.35 8.51
CA SER A 26 -33.20 20.38 8.79
C SER A 26 -33.60 21.29 7.64
N LYS A 27 -33.03 21.09 6.44
CA LYS A 27 -33.41 21.85 5.24
C LYS A 27 -33.65 20.89 4.09
N THR A 28 -34.86 21.00 3.50
CA THR A 28 -35.42 20.19 2.40
C THR A 28 -35.84 18.79 2.87
N ASP A 29 -37.13 18.46 2.97
CA ASP A 29 -38.02 18.40 1.81
C ASP A 29 -39.52 18.30 2.18
N THR A 30 -40.03 19.18 3.05
CA THR A 30 -41.48 19.27 3.29
C THR A 30 -42.12 20.34 2.42
N GLY A 31 -42.99 19.89 1.50
CA GLY A 31 -44.18 20.66 1.16
C GLY A 31 -44.12 21.63 -0.03
N LYS A 32 -43.47 21.28 -1.15
CA LYS A 32 -43.83 21.93 -2.44
C LYS A 32 -44.16 20.90 -3.50
N LEU A 33 -45.47 20.62 -3.62
CA LEU A 33 -46.04 19.92 -4.77
C LEU A 33 -45.56 20.58 -6.06
N SER A 34 -45.08 19.76 -7.00
CA SER A 34 -44.60 20.23 -8.30
C SER A 34 -45.73 20.95 -9.06
N ARG A 35 -45.37 21.84 -9.99
CA ARG A 35 -46.36 22.59 -10.79
C ARG A 35 -47.30 21.66 -11.57
N SER A 36 -46.84 20.50 -12.02
CA SER A 36 -47.71 19.53 -12.72
C SER A 36 -48.72 18.91 -11.77
N THR A 37 -48.31 18.57 -10.54
CA THR A 37 -49.17 17.99 -9.51
C THR A 37 -50.29 18.96 -9.09
N ARG A 38 -49.96 20.24 -8.90
CA ARG A 38 -50.98 21.28 -8.59
C ARG A 38 -51.96 21.51 -9.73
N ARG A 39 -51.51 21.36 -10.98
CA ARG A 39 -52.33 21.59 -12.17
C ARG A 39 -53.27 20.40 -12.44
N ALA A 40 -52.84 19.19 -12.11
CA ALA A 40 -53.66 17.98 -12.15
C ALA A 40 -54.77 18.03 -11.09
N ASP A 41 -54.45 18.37 -9.84
CA ASP A 41 -55.45 18.55 -8.78
C ASP A 41 -56.46 19.67 -9.11
N ALA A 42 -56.00 20.78 -9.70
CA ALA A 42 -56.89 21.87 -10.10
C ALA A 42 -57.80 21.53 -11.29
N SER A 43 -57.53 20.43 -12.00
CA SER A 43 -58.27 20.04 -13.21
C SER A 43 -59.41 19.03 -12.97
N GLN A 44 -59.56 18.53 -11.75
CA GLN A 44 -60.72 17.71 -11.35
C GLN A 44 -61.64 18.52 -10.43
N PRO A 45 -62.84 18.94 -10.88
CA PRO A 45 -63.86 19.39 -9.94
C PRO A 45 -64.35 18.20 -9.09
N PRO A 46 -64.89 18.44 -7.88
CA PRO A 46 -65.48 17.37 -7.09
C PRO A 46 -66.70 16.85 -7.85
N GLU A 47 -66.58 15.65 -8.43
CA GLU A 47 -67.74 14.96 -8.95
C GLU A 47 -68.70 14.70 -7.79
N GLY A 48 -69.94 15.13 -8.00
CA GLY A 48 -70.96 15.22 -6.97
C GLY A 48 -71.17 13.92 -6.22
N PHE A 49 -71.52 14.08 -4.95
CA PHE A 49 -72.17 13.07 -4.15
C PHE A 49 -73.45 12.64 -4.89
N VAL A 50 -73.42 11.48 -5.54
CA VAL A 50 -74.62 10.81 -6.03
C VAL A 50 -75.06 9.84 -4.94
N ASP A 51 -76.15 10.19 -4.29
CA ASP A 51 -76.94 9.28 -3.45
C ASP A 51 -77.55 8.22 -4.37
N ASP A 52 -76.85 7.09 -4.56
CA ASP A 52 -77.41 5.91 -5.20
C ASP A 52 -77.73 4.87 -4.14
N SER A 53 -78.92 5.05 -3.57
CA SER A 53 -79.71 3.98 -2.95
C SER A 53 -80.09 2.92 -4.00
N SER A 54 -79.11 2.19 -4.54
CA SER A 54 -79.35 0.93 -5.26
C SER A 54 -78.05 0.19 -5.57
N SER A 55 -77.35 -0.28 -4.54
CA SER A 55 -76.29 -1.28 -4.72
C SER A 55 -76.91 -2.57 -5.26
N LYS A 56 -76.88 -2.73 -6.58
CA LYS A 56 -77.27 -3.96 -7.28
C LYS A 56 -76.31 -5.07 -6.87
N VAL A 57 -76.76 -5.91 -5.94
CA VAL A 57 -76.09 -7.12 -5.50
C VAL A 57 -75.89 -8.04 -6.71
N VAL A 58 -74.63 -8.14 -7.19
CA VAL A 58 -74.24 -9.23 -8.08
C VAL A 58 -74.05 -10.46 -7.21
N ALA A 59 -75.10 -11.28 -7.15
CA ALA A 59 -75.06 -12.59 -6.53
C ALA A 59 -74.12 -13.50 -7.33
N VAL A 60 -72.93 -13.75 -6.79
CA VAL A 60 -72.14 -14.93 -7.14
C VAL A 60 -72.66 -16.07 -6.26
N LYS A 61 -73.17 -17.10 -6.92
CA LYS A 61 -73.75 -18.30 -6.29
C LYS A 61 -72.64 -19.16 -5.67
N ASP A 62 -72.96 -19.70 -4.51
CA ASP A 62 -72.17 -20.41 -3.51
C ASP A 62 -71.25 -21.55 -3.98
N GLU A 63 -70.15 -21.78 -3.26
CA GLU A 63 -69.94 -22.99 -2.43
C GLU A 63 -68.71 -22.83 -1.49
N ASP A 64 -68.87 -23.34 -0.26
CA ASP A 64 -67.91 -23.51 0.85
C ASP A 64 -67.67 -22.36 1.87
N ASP A 65 -68.70 -22.17 2.70
CA ASP A 65 -68.68 -22.06 4.17
C ASP A 65 -67.48 -21.40 4.89
N ALA A 66 -67.49 -20.07 4.90
CA ALA A 66 -67.03 -19.30 6.06
C ALA A 66 -67.79 -17.96 6.09
N SER A 67 -68.84 -17.90 6.89
CA SER A 67 -69.61 -16.68 7.15
C SER A 67 -68.72 -15.62 7.81
N VAL A 68 -68.12 -14.73 7.01
CA VAL A 68 -67.48 -13.52 7.51
C VAL A 68 -68.59 -12.52 7.86
N PRO A 69 -68.75 -12.11 9.13
CA PRO A 69 -69.73 -11.09 9.46
C PRO A 69 -69.27 -9.76 8.84
N MET A 70 -70.02 -9.26 7.86
CA MET A 70 -69.88 -7.89 7.41
C MET A 70 -70.38 -6.97 8.53
N VAL A 71 -69.44 -6.47 9.33
CA VAL A 71 -69.69 -5.35 10.25
C VAL A 71 -69.86 -4.10 9.38
N SER A 72 -71.11 -3.71 9.20
CA SER A 72 -71.49 -2.40 8.68
C SER A 72 -71.33 -1.35 9.79
N GLU A 73 -70.08 -1.04 10.14
CA GLU A 73 -69.79 0.20 10.86
C GLU A 73 -69.85 1.34 9.84
N ASP A 74 -70.88 2.18 9.94
CA ASP A 74 -70.98 3.46 9.25
C ASP A 74 -69.91 4.42 9.83
N LYS A 75 -68.66 4.17 9.45
CA LYS A 75 -67.53 5.04 9.76
C LYS A 75 -67.32 5.92 8.54
N SER A 76 -67.92 7.11 8.59
CA SER A 76 -67.66 8.18 7.62
C SER A 76 -66.14 8.26 7.39
N PRO A 77 -65.66 8.41 6.14
CA PRO A 77 -64.23 8.36 5.86
C PRO A 77 -63.52 9.44 6.69
N VAL A 78 -62.74 8.99 7.67
CA VAL A 78 -61.92 9.89 8.49
C VAL A 78 -60.99 10.62 7.54
N ARG A 79 -61.07 11.96 7.55
CA ARG A 79 -60.20 12.80 6.72
C ARG A 79 -58.76 12.45 7.05
N TYR A 80 -58.02 11.97 6.06
CA TYR A 80 -56.60 11.67 6.22
C TYR A 80 -55.86 12.96 6.57
N GLU A 81 -55.44 13.08 7.82
CA GLU A 81 -54.47 14.08 8.25
C GLU A 81 -53.08 13.45 8.11
N PRO A 82 -52.13 14.13 7.44
CA PRO A 82 -50.77 13.62 7.36
C PRO A 82 -50.22 13.51 8.78
N VAL A 83 -49.80 12.31 9.16
CA VAL A 83 -49.15 12.05 10.45
C VAL A 83 -47.94 12.97 10.58
N ASP A 84 -47.81 13.58 11.77
CA ASP A 84 -46.67 14.40 12.16
C ASP A 84 -45.33 13.67 11.89
N GLU A 85 -44.33 14.40 11.38
CA GLU A 85 -42.99 13.86 11.14
C GLU A 85 -42.31 13.36 12.43
N GLU A 86 -42.62 13.95 13.59
CA GLU A 86 -42.12 13.52 14.90
C GLU A 86 -42.74 12.17 15.33
N GLU A 87 -43.99 11.88 14.98
CA GLU A 87 -44.62 10.57 15.23
C GLU A 87 -44.11 9.47 14.28
N LEU A 88 -43.81 9.82 13.03
CA LEU A 88 -43.31 8.87 12.02
C LEU A 88 -41.87 8.41 12.28
N GLY A 89 -41.07 9.21 12.99
CA GLY A 89 -39.70 8.88 13.36
C GLY A 89 -38.80 8.52 12.16
N VAL A 90 -38.41 7.25 12.04
CA VAL A 90 -37.61 6.75 10.91
C VAL A 90 -38.49 5.93 9.97
N THR A 91 -38.71 6.46 8.77
CA THR A 91 -39.46 5.71 7.75
C THR A 91 -38.68 4.49 7.26
N ARG A 92 -39.39 3.44 6.82
CA ARG A 92 -38.77 2.23 6.25
C ARG A 92 -37.78 2.54 5.12
N ARG A 93 -38.13 3.49 4.23
CA ARG A 93 -37.25 3.95 3.14
C ARG A 93 -35.97 4.60 3.68
N GLN A 94 -36.09 5.44 4.70
CA GLN A 94 -34.92 6.04 5.34
C GLN A 94 -34.04 5.00 6.03
N PHE A 95 -34.62 4.00 6.70
CA PHE A 95 -33.88 2.90 7.30
C PHE A 95 -33.05 2.13 6.25
N PHE A 96 -33.67 1.70 5.15
CA PHE A 96 -32.98 0.96 4.09
C PHE A 96 -31.92 1.81 3.36
N ASN A 97 -32.23 3.06 3.02
CA ASN A 97 -31.26 3.94 2.34
C ASN A 97 -30.05 4.23 3.22
N ARG A 98 -30.27 4.49 4.52
CA ARG A 98 -29.17 4.68 5.48
C ARG A 98 -28.35 3.41 5.64
N GLY A 99 -28.99 2.25 5.72
CA GLY A 99 -28.30 0.96 5.81
C GLY A 99 -27.40 0.69 4.60
N ILE A 100 -27.92 0.87 3.38
CA ILE A 100 -27.16 0.68 2.13
C ILE A 100 -25.98 1.65 2.06
N LEU A 101 -26.20 2.94 2.30
CA LEU A 101 -25.13 3.94 2.24
C LEU A 101 -24.07 3.73 3.33
N THR A 102 -24.49 3.35 4.54
CA THR A 102 -23.55 3.06 5.64
C THR A 102 -22.73 1.81 5.33
N GLY A 103 -23.37 0.74 4.86
CA GLY A 103 -22.68 -0.49 4.45
C GLY A 103 -21.69 -0.24 3.32
N LEU A 104 -22.08 0.53 2.31
CA LEU A 104 -21.19 0.92 1.21
C LEU A 104 -20.01 1.76 1.70
N ALA A 105 -20.25 2.75 2.55
CA ALA A 105 -19.20 3.61 3.10
C ALA A 105 -18.20 2.82 3.95
N LEU A 106 -18.67 1.90 4.79
CA LEU A 106 -17.80 1.01 5.58
C LEU A 106 -17.01 0.05 4.68
N GLY A 107 -17.64 -0.51 3.65
CA GLY A 107 -16.97 -1.40 2.69
C GLY A 107 -15.86 -0.68 1.92
N VAL A 108 -16.17 0.48 1.32
CA VAL A 108 -15.20 1.29 0.57
C VAL A 108 -14.10 1.83 1.49
N GLY A 109 -14.48 2.31 2.68
CA GLY A 109 -13.53 2.81 3.68
C GLY A 109 -12.57 1.71 4.17
N GLY A 110 -13.10 0.51 4.45
CA GLY A 110 -12.29 -0.65 4.86
C GLY A 110 -11.33 -1.10 3.76
N PHE A 111 -11.79 -1.19 2.52
CA PHE A 111 -10.92 -1.51 1.38
C PHE A 111 -9.84 -0.45 1.16
N GLY A 112 -10.21 0.84 1.21
CA GLY A 112 -9.25 1.94 1.09
C GLY A 112 -8.19 1.92 2.20
N ALA A 113 -8.59 1.67 3.44
CA ALA A 113 -7.67 1.51 4.56
C ALA A 113 -6.72 0.32 4.37
N ALA A 114 -7.22 -0.82 3.88
CA ALA A 114 -6.40 -1.99 3.60
C ALA A 114 -5.38 -1.74 2.48
N ALA A 115 -5.79 -1.04 1.41
CA ALA A 115 -4.88 -0.66 0.32
C ALA A 115 -3.77 0.29 0.80
N LEU A 116 -4.11 1.28 1.64
CA LEU A 116 -3.14 2.16 2.27
C LEU A 116 -2.20 1.42 3.22
N ALA A 117 -2.73 0.50 4.02
CA ALA A 117 -1.92 -0.32 4.93
C ALA A 117 -0.95 -1.24 4.17
N PHE A 118 -1.37 -1.79 3.03
CA PHE A 118 -0.49 -2.60 2.17
C PHE A 118 0.64 -1.78 1.54
N LEU A 119 0.38 -0.52 1.18
CA LEU A 119 1.39 0.39 0.63
C LEU A 119 2.28 0.99 1.72
N TRP A 120 1.87 0.94 2.99
CA TRP A 120 2.65 1.48 4.09
C TRP A 120 3.90 0.63 4.33
N PRO A 121 5.09 1.24 4.43
CA PRO A 121 6.31 0.49 4.69
C PRO A 121 6.22 -0.22 6.06
N SER A 122 6.16 -1.56 6.04
CA SER A 122 6.25 -2.38 7.23
C SER A 122 7.72 -2.50 7.67
N GLY A 123 7.96 -2.72 8.96
CA GLY A 123 9.30 -2.96 9.51
C GLY A 123 9.96 -4.11 8.76
N SER A 124 11.11 -3.83 8.12
CA SER A 124 11.77 -4.68 7.15
C SER A 124 12.18 -6.06 7.73
N SER A 125 11.43 -7.11 7.40
CA SER A 125 11.78 -8.52 7.65
C SER A 125 12.55 -9.14 6.46
N GLY A 126 13.34 -8.34 5.74
CA GLY A 126 14.03 -8.76 4.51
C GLY A 126 14.99 -7.70 3.99
N PHE A 127 15.21 -7.66 2.67
CA PHE A 127 16.01 -6.62 2.02
C PHE A 127 15.44 -5.25 2.39
N GLY A 128 16.29 -4.36 2.92
CA GLY A 128 15.88 -3.11 3.58
C GLY A 128 16.11 -3.11 5.09
N GLY A 129 16.61 -4.20 5.68
CA GLY A 129 17.04 -4.30 7.07
C GLY A 129 18.35 -5.06 7.25
N LYS A 130 18.64 -5.47 8.48
CA LYS A 130 19.82 -6.28 8.82
C LYS A 130 19.57 -7.74 8.50
N ILE A 131 20.43 -8.33 7.67
CA ILE A 131 20.32 -9.72 7.22
C ILE A 131 21.60 -10.45 7.59
N THR A 132 21.45 -11.64 8.18
CA THR A 132 22.56 -12.57 8.37
C THR A 132 22.86 -13.28 7.06
N VAL A 133 24.04 -13.06 6.52
CA VAL A 133 24.45 -13.46 5.16
C VAL A 133 25.03 -14.87 5.14
N GLY A 134 25.67 -15.31 6.21
CA GLY A 134 26.28 -16.63 6.32
C GLY A 134 27.25 -16.72 7.48
N SER A 135 27.86 -17.91 7.64
CA SER A 135 28.94 -18.12 8.59
C SER A 135 30.26 -17.55 8.04
N VAL A 136 31.15 -17.14 8.94
CA VAL A 136 32.49 -16.64 8.56
C VAL A 136 33.28 -17.75 7.84
N ALA A 137 33.17 -19.00 8.29
CA ALA A 137 33.89 -20.14 7.71
C ALA A 137 33.51 -20.40 6.23
N ASP A 138 32.22 -20.31 5.89
CA ASP A 138 31.77 -20.50 4.50
C ASP A 138 32.26 -19.38 3.59
N VAL A 139 32.29 -18.14 4.12
CA VAL A 139 32.80 -16.97 3.41
C VAL A 139 34.30 -17.08 3.19
N GLU A 140 35.05 -17.48 4.21
CA GLU A 140 36.51 -17.70 4.11
C GLU A 140 36.85 -18.79 3.10
N LYS A 141 36.13 -19.93 3.12
CA LYS A 141 36.33 -21.00 2.14
C LYS A 141 36.09 -20.55 0.70
N ALA A 142 35.08 -19.70 0.46
CA ALA A 142 34.85 -19.14 -0.87
C ALA A 142 35.98 -18.20 -1.29
N ILE A 143 36.45 -17.36 -0.36
CA ILE A 143 37.53 -16.40 -0.58
C ILE A 143 38.86 -17.11 -0.88
N GLU A 144 39.17 -18.22 -0.20
CA GLU A 144 40.35 -19.06 -0.47
C GLU A 144 40.34 -19.58 -1.91
N GLY A 145 39.17 -19.94 -2.42
CA GLY A 145 38.96 -20.32 -3.82
C GLY A 145 39.04 -19.15 -4.81
N LYS A 146 39.38 -17.94 -4.36
CA LYS A 146 39.34 -16.69 -5.16
C LYS A 146 37.96 -16.40 -5.77
N ILE A 147 36.88 -16.77 -5.08
CA ILE A 147 35.51 -16.57 -5.53
C ILE A 147 34.76 -15.73 -4.48
N PRO A 148 34.01 -14.69 -4.88
CA PRO A 148 33.17 -13.94 -3.97
C PRO A 148 32.04 -14.83 -3.42
N PHE A 149 31.78 -14.73 -2.12
CA PHE A 149 30.62 -15.40 -1.53
C PHE A 149 29.35 -14.64 -1.87
N TYR A 150 28.38 -15.31 -2.52
CA TYR A 150 27.12 -14.70 -2.93
C TYR A 150 25.97 -15.09 -2.01
N ASN A 151 25.20 -14.10 -1.55
CA ASN A 151 23.96 -14.34 -0.82
C ASN A 151 22.76 -13.72 -1.55
N ALA A 152 21.77 -14.55 -1.86
CA ALA A 152 20.58 -14.15 -2.61
C ALA A 152 19.59 -13.30 -1.81
N SER A 153 19.48 -13.54 -0.50
CA SER A 153 18.56 -12.82 0.39
C SER A 153 18.97 -11.35 0.55
N ALA A 154 20.26 -11.09 0.74
CA ALA A 154 20.82 -9.75 0.82
C ALA A 154 21.19 -9.15 -0.55
N LYS A 155 21.23 -9.97 -1.62
CA LYS A 155 21.64 -9.55 -2.98
C LYS A 155 23.06 -8.96 -3.02
N VAL A 156 23.97 -9.55 -2.24
CA VAL A 156 25.34 -9.05 -2.07
C VAL A 156 26.38 -10.09 -2.43
N TYR A 157 27.55 -9.59 -2.83
CA TYR A 157 28.80 -10.33 -2.88
C TYR A 157 29.68 -9.93 -1.70
N ILE A 158 30.11 -10.90 -0.90
CA ILE A 158 31.13 -10.68 0.12
C ILE A 158 32.48 -11.01 -0.48
N VAL A 159 33.39 -10.04 -0.41
CA VAL A 159 34.76 -10.15 -0.92
C VAL A 159 35.77 -9.83 0.17
N ALA A 160 36.95 -10.41 0.06
CA ALA A 160 38.08 -10.06 0.92
C ALA A 160 38.63 -8.68 0.57
N TYR A 161 38.92 -7.90 1.61
CA TYR A 161 39.64 -6.65 1.51
C TYR A 161 41.01 -6.77 2.22
N PRO A 162 42.12 -6.37 1.58
CA PRO A 162 43.44 -6.42 2.18
C PRO A 162 43.56 -5.49 3.39
N LYS A 163 43.86 -6.04 4.57
CA LYS A 163 43.99 -5.28 5.83
C LYS A 163 45.13 -4.27 5.81
N GLN A 164 46.12 -4.46 4.94
CA GLN A 164 47.22 -3.51 4.75
C GLN A 164 46.81 -2.21 4.05
N ASP A 165 45.74 -2.23 3.24
CA ASP A 165 45.31 -1.06 2.45
C ASP A 165 44.17 -0.27 3.12
N ILE A 166 43.94 -0.48 4.42
CA ILE A 166 42.86 0.19 5.17
C ILE A 166 43.10 1.70 5.28
N SER A 167 44.36 2.13 5.37
CA SER A 167 44.69 3.57 5.39
C SER A 167 44.34 4.27 4.06
N LYS A 168 44.39 3.56 2.93
CA LYS A 168 43.93 4.08 1.64
C LYS A 168 42.40 4.09 1.59
N ALA A 169 41.77 3.02 2.07
CA ALA A 169 40.32 2.89 2.16
C ALA A 169 39.70 4.04 2.98
N ALA A 170 40.27 4.35 4.14
CA ALA A 170 39.77 5.36 5.07
C ALA A 170 39.75 6.79 4.49
N LYS A 171 40.52 7.06 3.44
CA LYS A 171 40.50 8.36 2.74
C LYS A 171 39.34 8.51 1.76
N VAL A 172 38.80 7.39 1.28
CA VAL A 172 37.80 7.38 0.19
C VAL A 172 36.43 6.94 0.70
N TYR A 173 36.39 5.96 1.59
CA TYR A 173 35.15 5.36 2.07
C TYR A 173 34.69 5.96 3.39
N PRO A 174 33.37 6.04 3.64
CA PRO A 174 32.84 6.46 4.93
C PRO A 174 33.15 5.41 6.01
N SER A 175 33.16 5.86 7.27
CA SER A 175 33.47 5.03 8.44
C SER A 175 32.61 3.76 8.54
N THR A 176 31.35 3.84 8.09
CA THR A 176 30.39 2.73 8.06
C THR A 176 30.85 1.56 7.18
N ILE A 177 31.59 1.83 6.11
CA ILE A 177 32.12 0.79 5.22
C ILE A 177 33.50 0.33 5.68
N THR A 178 34.34 1.26 6.15
CA THR A 178 35.70 0.94 6.59
C THR A 178 35.71 0.00 7.81
N SER A 179 34.65 0.00 8.63
CA SER A 179 34.50 -0.95 9.74
C SER A 179 34.42 -2.41 9.27
N GLY A 180 33.79 -2.69 8.13
CA GLY A 180 33.80 -4.03 7.54
C GLY A 180 35.15 -4.35 6.91
N MET A 181 35.73 -3.36 6.20
CA MET A 181 37.03 -3.49 5.57
C MET A 181 38.14 -3.81 6.58
N SER A 182 38.13 -3.18 7.76
CA SER A 182 39.12 -3.44 8.81
C SER A 182 39.04 -4.87 9.36
N GLN A 183 37.85 -5.47 9.31
CA GLN A 183 37.63 -6.89 9.60
C GLN A 183 38.08 -7.80 8.44
N GLY A 184 38.34 -7.24 7.26
CA GLY A 184 38.84 -7.94 6.08
C GLY A 184 37.77 -8.22 5.03
N TYR A 185 36.56 -7.68 5.16
CA TYR A 185 35.45 -7.99 4.26
C TYR A 185 34.78 -6.74 3.70
N VAL A 186 34.22 -6.86 2.50
CA VAL A 186 33.37 -5.85 1.89
C VAL A 186 32.11 -6.50 1.35
N ALA A 187 30.95 -5.90 1.65
CA ALA A 187 29.67 -6.28 1.06
C ALA A 187 29.37 -5.40 -0.15
N LEU A 188 29.55 -5.95 -1.35
CA LEU A 188 29.23 -5.29 -2.61
C LEU A 188 27.78 -5.60 -3.00
N TYR A 189 27.02 -4.57 -3.36
CA TYR A 189 25.70 -4.76 -3.92
C TYR A 189 25.83 -5.33 -5.34
N GLN A 190 25.09 -6.39 -5.65
CA GLN A 190 25.16 -7.03 -6.97
C GLN A 190 24.70 -6.14 -8.12
N LYS A 191 24.06 -5.00 -7.83
CA LYS A 191 23.43 -4.10 -8.81
C LYS A 191 24.47 -3.17 -9.45
N CYS A 192 24.52 -3.15 -10.77
CA CYS A 192 25.35 -2.26 -11.55
C CYS A 192 24.88 -0.80 -11.38
N PRO A 193 25.77 0.13 -10.99
CA PRO A 193 25.49 1.57 -10.93
C PRO A 193 25.11 2.24 -12.25
N HIS A 194 25.25 1.55 -13.39
CA HIS A 194 24.82 2.07 -14.69
C HIS A 194 23.29 2.09 -14.78
N LEU A 195 22.67 0.94 -15.07
CA LEU A 195 21.22 0.80 -15.26
C LEU A 195 20.62 -0.36 -14.44
N GLY A 196 21.36 -0.88 -13.47
CA GLY A 196 20.82 -1.82 -12.49
C GLY A 196 20.90 -3.31 -12.81
N CYS A 197 21.55 -3.70 -13.92
CA CYS A 197 21.82 -5.13 -14.19
C CYS A 197 22.61 -5.79 -13.04
N ARG A 198 22.45 -7.10 -12.86
CA ARG A 198 23.32 -7.86 -11.97
C ARG A 198 24.73 -7.95 -12.55
N VAL A 199 25.75 -7.70 -11.73
CA VAL A 199 27.16 -7.78 -12.13
C VAL A 199 27.75 -9.14 -11.71
N PRO A 200 27.97 -10.08 -12.64
CA PRO A 200 28.61 -11.36 -12.33
C PRO A 200 30.10 -11.21 -12.03
N TRP A 201 30.63 -12.21 -11.32
CA TRP A 201 32.07 -12.39 -11.11
C TRP A 201 32.70 -13.11 -12.29
N CYS A 202 33.84 -12.62 -12.77
CA CYS A 202 34.64 -13.26 -13.79
C CYS A 202 35.85 -13.95 -13.15
N SER A 203 35.86 -15.28 -13.15
CA SER A 203 36.93 -16.06 -12.51
C SER A 203 38.29 -15.92 -13.20
N THR A 204 38.32 -15.61 -14.51
CA THR A 204 39.57 -15.44 -15.26
C THR A 204 40.21 -14.08 -14.98
N SER A 205 39.44 -12.99 -15.06
CA SER A 205 39.94 -11.64 -14.82
C SER A 205 40.02 -11.27 -13.34
N GLN A 206 39.33 -12.03 -12.48
CA GLN A 206 39.16 -11.77 -11.05
C GLN A 206 38.46 -10.44 -10.76
N TRP A 207 37.63 -10.01 -11.71
CA TRP A 207 36.90 -8.74 -11.70
C TRP A 207 35.39 -8.99 -11.81
N PHE A 208 34.61 -7.98 -11.43
CA PHE A 208 33.18 -7.96 -11.67
C PHE A 208 32.90 -7.30 -13.02
N GLU A 209 32.22 -8.01 -13.91
CA GLU A 209 32.06 -7.61 -15.30
C GLU A 209 30.58 -7.63 -15.71
N CYS A 210 30.02 -6.47 -16.00
CA CYS A 210 28.60 -6.31 -16.31
C CYS A 210 28.33 -6.58 -17.81
N PRO A 211 27.61 -7.65 -18.17
CA PRO A 211 27.39 -8.03 -19.58
C PRO A 211 26.47 -7.08 -20.35
N CYS A 212 25.67 -6.25 -19.65
CA CYS A 212 24.71 -5.38 -20.33
C CYS A 212 25.37 -4.29 -21.19
N HIS A 213 26.45 -3.65 -20.70
CA HIS A 213 27.11 -2.53 -21.39
C HIS A 213 28.64 -2.49 -21.12
N GLY A 214 29.22 -3.60 -20.66
CA GLY A 214 30.68 -3.72 -20.48
C GLY A 214 31.29 -2.90 -19.33
N SER A 215 30.52 -2.57 -18.28
CA SER A 215 31.12 -1.93 -17.09
C SER A 215 31.95 -2.95 -16.30
N LYS A 216 33.19 -2.58 -15.99
CA LYS A 216 34.17 -3.46 -15.31
C LYS A 216 34.56 -2.86 -13.97
N TYR A 217 34.63 -3.70 -12.94
CA TYR A 217 35.02 -3.32 -11.59
C TYR A 217 36.05 -4.31 -11.05
N ASN A 218 37.03 -3.83 -10.30
CA ASN A 218 38.03 -4.71 -9.69
C ASN A 218 37.42 -5.64 -8.63
N ARG A 219 38.25 -6.48 -8.00
CA ARG A 219 37.81 -7.43 -6.96
C ARG A 219 37.03 -6.79 -5.80
N VAL A 220 37.29 -5.52 -5.49
CA VAL A 220 36.62 -4.78 -4.41
C VAL A 220 35.52 -3.85 -4.91
N GLY A 221 35.08 -3.98 -6.16
CA GLY A 221 33.95 -3.24 -6.74
C GLY A 221 34.27 -1.80 -7.15
N GLU A 222 35.54 -1.42 -7.27
CA GLU A 222 35.96 -0.11 -7.78
C GLU A 222 35.94 -0.10 -9.31
N LYS A 223 35.42 0.97 -9.90
CA LYS A 223 35.27 1.06 -11.36
C LYS A 223 36.63 1.06 -12.05
N ARG A 224 36.75 0.24 -13.09
CA ARG A 224 37.92 0.16 -13.99
C ARG A 224 37.58 0.49 -15.44
N GLY A 225 36.34 0.26 -15.89
CA GLY A 225 35.95 0.56 -17.27
C GLY A 225 34.44 0.62 -17.50
N GLY A 226 34.06 1.04 -18.72
CA GLY A 226 32.69 1.10 -19.20
C GLY A 226 31.86 2.31 -18.73
N PRO A 227 30.55 2.33 -19.05
CA PRO A 227 29.70 3.53 -18.94
C PRO A 227 29.20 3.85 -17.51
N ALA A 228 29.32 2.94 -16.55
CA ALA A 228 28.84 3.21 -15.18
C ALA A 228 29.47 4.50 -14.60
N PRO A 229 28.70 5.37 -13.92
CA PRO A 229 29.23 6.67 -13.46
C PRO A 229 30.16 6.58 -12.24
N ARG A 230 30.21 5.42 -11.56
CA ARG A 230 30.97 5.20 -10.31
C ARG A 230 31.18 3.70 -10.09
N GLY A 231 31.94 3.31 -9.06
CA GLY A 231 32.08 1.90 -8.68
C GLY A 231 30.80 1.33 -8.03
N MET A 232 30.81 0.03 -7.77
CA MET A 232 29.69 -0.73 -7.21
C MET A 232 29.26 -0.17 -5.85
N ASP A 233 27.95 -0.19 -5.63
CA ASP A 233 27.33 0.15 -4.34
C ASP A 233 27.71 -0.85 -3.26
N ARG A 234 27.63 -0.40 -2.01
CA ARG A 234 28.02 -1.18 -0.85
C ARG A 234 26.97 -1.10 0.25
N PHE A 235 27.04 -2.08 1.13
CA PHE A 235 26.30 -2.09 2.38
C PHE A 235 27.26 -2.13 3.56
N SER A 236 26.83 -1.62 4.70
CA SER A 236 27.62 -1.78 5.93
C SER A 236 27.58 -3.22 6.39
N LEU A 237 28.75 -3.72 6.79
CA LEU A 237 28.95 -5.09 7.22
C LEU A 237 29.52 -5.08 8.64
N ALA A 238 29.00 -5.98 9.48
CA ALA A 238 29.53 -6.25 10.80
C ALA A 238 29.64 -7.77 11.00
N VAL A 239 30.80 -8.22 11.47
CA VAL A 239 30.99 -9.59 11.94
C VAL A 239 30.46 -9.69 13.38
N SER A 240 29.45 -10.53 13.60
CA SER A 240 28.85 -10.79 14.91
C SER A 240 29.14 -12.25 15.29
N GLY A 241 30.22 -12.47 16.04
CA GLY A 241 30.69 -13.80 16.44
C GLY A 241 31.11 -14.63 15.22
N SER A 242 30.39 -15.72 14.97
CA SER A 242 30.64 -16.64 13.84
C SER A 242 29.87 -16.31 12.56
N SER A 243 29.09 -15.22 12.56
CA SER A 243 28.21 -14.85 11.45
C SER A 243 28.47 -13.45 10.93
N ILE A 244 28.25 -13.25 9.63
CA ILE A 244 28.35 -11.95 8.98
C ILE A 244 26.96 -11.36 8.83
N VAL A 245 26.75 -10.16 9.37
CA VAL A 245 25.51 -9.40 9.27
C VAL A 245 25.74 -8.21 8.35
N VAL A 246 24.85 -8.03 7.37
CA VAL A 246 24.87 -6.90 6.45
C VAL A 246 23.61 -6.08 6.62
N ASP A 247 23.77 -4.76 6.78
CA ASP A 247 22.65 -3.83 6.83
C ASP A 247 22.28 -3.38 5.41
N THR A 248 21.18 -3.90 4.90
CA THR A 248 20.65 -3.57 3.57
C THR A 248 19.68 -2.39 3.58
N GLY A 249 19.43 -1.77 4.74
CA GLY A 249 18.53 -0.62 4.87
C GLY A 249 19.09 0.67 4.26
N VAL A 250 20.41 0.77 4.14
CA VAL A 250 21.08 1.94 3.57
C VAL A 250 22.05 1.51 2.48
N VAL A 251 21.74 1.87 1.23
CA VAL A 251 22.64 1.67 0.09
C VAL A 251 23.69 2.79 0.09
N ILE A 252 24.95 2.44 0.33
CA ILE A 252 26.07 3.39 0.31
C ILE A 252 26.61 3.44 -1.10
N GLN A 253 26.63 4.66 -1.67
CA GLN A 253 27.08 4.87 -3.04
C GLN A 253 28.54 4.42 -3.21
N GLY A 254 28.81 3.75 -4.33
CA GLY A 254 30.17 3.36 -4.69
C GLY A 254 31.12 4.55 -4.89
N PRO A 255 32.44 4.29 -4.91
CA PRO A 255 33.45 5.33 -4.91
C PRO A 255 33.53 6.01 -6.29
N PRO A 256 34.07 7.23 -6.35
CA PRO A 256 34.21 7.96 -7.60
C PRO A 256 35.17 7.25 -8.56
N ILE A 257 35.09 7.62 -9.84
CA ILE A 257 35.96 7.11 -10.90
C ILE A 257 37.44 7.40 -10.55
N GLY A 258 38.33 6.45 -10.84
CA GLY A 258 39.77 6.57 -10.56
C GLY A 258 40.17 6.09 -9.16
N THR A 259 39.23 5.69 -8.32
CA THR A 259 39.53 5.07 -7.03
C THR A 259 40.22 3.71 -7.23
N ASP A 260 41.42 3.56 -6.67
CA ASP A 260 42.15 2.30 -6.62
C ASP A 260 42.82 2.10 -5.27
N THR A 261 42.10 1.47 -4.33
CA THR A 261 42.62 1.29 -2.98
C THR A 261 43.50 0.06 -2.82
N THR A 262 43.29 -0.95 -3.67
CA THR A 262 44.01 -2.24 -3.59
C THR A 262 45.16 -2.38 -4.59
N GLY A 263 45.21 -1.53 -5.61
CA GLY A 263 46.20 -1.63 -6.70
C GLY A 263 46.05 -2.91 -7.54
N GLN A 264 44.95 -3.66 -7.38
CA GLN A 264 44.77 -4.93 -8.05
C GLN A 264 44.44 -4.70 -9.52
N GLY A 265 45.39 -5.09 -10.38
CA GLY A 265 45.20 -5.16 -11.83
C GLY A 265 44.35 -6.36 -12.24
N GLN A 266 44.03 -6.44 -13.52
CA GLN A 266 43.29 -7.57 -14.09
C GLN A 266 44.20 -8.80 -14.17
N GLU A 267 43.79 -9.94 -13.61
CA GLU A 267 44.65 -11.15 -13.56
C GLU A 267 44.64 -11.97 -14.86
N GLY A 268 43.56 -11.89 -15.64
CA GLY A 268 43.37 -12.69 -16.86
C GLY A 268 42.36 -12.09 -17.82
N ALA A 269 42.04 -12.83 -18.88
CA ALA A 269 41.15 -12.36 -19.94
C ALA A 269 39.76 -11.98 -19.39
N PRO A 270 39.15 -10.88 -19.88
CA PRO A 270 37.81 -10.49 -19.48
C PRO A 270 36.78 -11.51 -19.97
N CYS A 271 35.69 -11.66 -19.23
CA CYS A 271 34.54 -12.49 -19.58
C CYS A 271 33.57 -11.76 -20.53
N VAL A 272 33.63 -10.42 -20.60
CA VAL A 272 32.83 -9.57 -21.50
C VAL A 272 33.64 -8.58 -22.31
#